data_AF-A0A550HAJ0-F1
#
_entry.id   AF-A0A550HAJ0-F1
#
_cell.length_a   1.000
_cell.length_b   1.000
_cell.length_c   1.000
_cell.angle_alpha   90.00
_cell.angle_beta   90.00
_cell.angle_gamma   90.00
#
_symmetry.space_group_name_H-M   'P 1'
#
loop_
_entity.id
_entity.type
_entity.pdbx_description
1 polymer ?
#
loop_
_entity_poly.entity_id
_entity_poly.type
_entity_poly.pdbx_seq_one_letter_code
_entity_poly.pdbx_strand_id
1 'polypeptide(L)'
;MPNEPLRVVVAKPGLDGHDRGAKVIARALRDAGVEAIYTGLHQTPAQIVTTAIQEDADGIGLSVLSGAHMTLFTEVVDLLRQAEALDIVVFGGGIIPDVDIKALLERGVAALFTPGTSTQEVVEWVTTKMRPEHGAHA
;
A
#
# COMPACT_ATOMS: atom_id res chain seq x y z
N MET A 1 -6.22 -17.72 -17.79
CA MET A 1 -5.52 -16.51 -18.28
C MET A 1 -4.07 -16.62 -17.87
N PRO A 2 -3.08 -16.23 -18.69
CA PRO A 2 -1.72 -16.04 -18.17
C PRO A 2 -1.81 -15.04 -17.01
N ASN A 3 -1.15 -15.36 -15.89
CA ASN A 3 -1.20 -14.62 -14.64
C ASN A 3 -0.79 -13.16 -14.91
N GLU A 4 -1.74 -12.22 -14.90
CA GLU A 4 -1.41 -10.80 -15.04
C GLU A 4 -0.48 -10.37 -13.91
N PRO A 5 0.51 -9.51 -14.18
CA PRO A 5 1.42 -9.04 -13.15
C PRO A 5 0.65 -8.25 -12.09
N LEU A 6 0.96 -8.48 -10.81
CA LEU A 6 0.36 -7.73 -9.72
C LEU A 6 0.61 -6.23 -9.93
N ARG A 7 -0.40 -5.41 -9.67
CA ARG A 7 -0.34 -3.96 -9.76
C ARG A 7 -0.45 -3.33 -8.39
N VAL A 8 0.52 -2.49 -8.05
CA VAL A 8 0.61 -1.88 -6.72
C VAL A 8 0.77 -0.37 -6.83
N VAL A 9 -0.13 0.37 -6.21
CA VAL A 9 0.02 1.82 -6.01
C VAL A 9 0.88 2.06 -4.78
N VAL A 10 2.10 2.59 -4.98
CA VAL A 10 3.00 3.01 -3.90
C VAL A 10 2.82 4.49 -3.65
N ALA A 11 2.31 4.84 -2.47
CA ALA A 11 1.89 6.19 -2.16
C ALA A 11 2.50 6.76 -0.88
N LYS A 12 2.59 8.10 -0.87
CA LYS A 12 3.09 8.93 0.23
C LYS A 12 1.99 9.91 0.65
N PRO A 13 1.13 9.52 1.60
CA PRO A 13 0.02 10.36 2.01
C PRO A 13 0.46 11.55 2.86
N GLY A 14 -0.24 12.68 2.71
CA GLY A 14 -0.04 13.88 3.52
C GLY A 14 1.29 14.60 3.26
N LEU A 15 1.71 15.47 4.18
CA LEU A 15 2.89 16.36 4.00
C LEU A 15 4.25 15.68 4.26
N ASP A 16 4.29 14.35 4.19
CA ASP A 16 5.51 13.60 4.49
C ASP A 16 6.48 13.60 3.30
N GLY A 17 7.55 14.41 3.40
CA GLY A 17 8.58 14.53 2.37
C GLY A 17 9.58 13.38 2.27
N HIS A 18 9.52 12.35 3.13
CA HIS A 18 10.52 11.28 3.16
C HIS A 18 10.27 10.20 2.10
N ASP A 19 10.52 10.50 0.83
CA ASP A 19 10.18 9.61 -0.30
C ASP A 19 11.17 8.47 -0.58
N ARG A 20 12.37 8.49 0.01
CA ARG A 20 13.43 7.52 -0.31
C ARG A 20 12.96 6.07 -0.17
N GLY A 21 12.27 5.75 0.93
CA GLY A 21 11.75 4.41 1.18
C GLY A 21 10.75 3.98 0.12
N ALA A 22 9.74 4.81 -0.15
CA ALA A 22 8.73 4.55 -1.16
C ALA A 22 9.33 4.33 -2.56
N LYS A 23 10.31 5.17 -2.95
CA LYS A 23 11.01 5.04 -4.25
C LYS A 23 11.81 3.73 -4.37
N VAL A 24 12.49 3.32 -3.29
CA VAL A 24 13.26 2.07 -3.26
C VAL A 24 12.32 0.86 -3.36
N ILE A 25 11.23 0.84 -2.59
CA ILE A 25 10.23 -0.24 -2.66
C ILE A 25 9.58 -0.30 -4.03
N ALA A 26 9.13 0.84 -4.57
CA ALA A 26 8.51 0.89 -5.91
C ALA A 26 9.45 0.37 -7.00
N ARG A 27 10.74 0.70 -6.92
CA ARG A 27 11.74 0.16 -7.86
C ARG A 27 11.91 -1.35 -7.70
N ALA A 28 12.06 -1.83 -6.46
CA ALA A 28 12.28 -3.25 -6.23
C ALA A 28 11.08 -4.13 -6.60
N LEU A 29 9.86 -3.63 -6.41
CA LEU A 29 8.65 -4.28 -6.90
C LEU A 29 8.67 -4.41 -8.42
N ARG A 30 9.04 -3.34 -9.15
CA ARG A 30 9.21 -3.40 -10.62
C ARG A 30 10.29 -4.38 -11.06
N ASP A 31 11.43 -4.40 -10.37
CA ASP A 31 12.52 -5.33 -10.65
C ASP A 31 12.08 -6.81 -10.43
N ALA A 32 11.05 -7.04 -9.61
CA ALA A 32 10.44 -8.34 -9.36
C ALA A 32 9.24 -8.67 -10.26
N GLY A 33 8.91 -7.83 -11.24
CA GLY A 33 7.82 -8.06 -12.18
C GLY A 33 6.43 -7.56 -11.74
N VAL A 34 6.35 -6.77 -10.66
CA VAL A 34 5.12 -6.09 -10.22
C VAL A 34 4.99 -4.74 -10.96
N GLU A 35 3.80 -4.43 -11.44
CA GLU A 35 3.45 -3.11 -11.98
C GLU A 35 3.30 -2.09 -10.83
N ALA A 36 4.44 -1.53 -10.38
CA ALA A 36 4.42 -0.56 -9.27
C ALA A 36 4.29 0.89 -9.76
N ILE A 37 3.18 1.53 -9.42
CA ILE A 37 2.82 2.92 -9.75
C ILE A 37 3.13 3.81 -8.56
N TYR A 38 4.10 4.73 -8.72
CA TYR A 38 4.45 5.66 -7.65
C TYR A 38 3.69 6.98 -7.80
N THR A 39 2.87 7.34 -6.82
CA THR A 39 1.97 8.50 -6.90
C THR A 39 2.66 9.85 -6.70
N GLY A 40 3.93 9.86 -6.30
CA GLY A 40 4.59 11.08 -5.84
C GLY A 40 4.25 11.46 -4.40
N LEU A 41 4.73 12.64 -4.00
CA LEU A 41 4.52 13.20 -2.66
C LEU A 41 3.16 13.90 -2.53
N HIS A 42 2.74 14.10 -1.28
CA HIS A 42 1.62 14.98 -0.93
C HIS A 42 0.27 14.57 -1.51
N GLN A 43 0.05 13.27 -1.67
CA GLN A 43 -1.25 12.76 -2.08
C GLN A 43 -2.20 12.69 -0.88
N THR A 44 -3.46 13.03 -1.09
CA THR A 44 -4.51 12.79 -0.10
C THR A 44 -4.94 11.32 -0.13
N PRO A 45 -5.45 10.75 0.97
CA PRO A 45 -6.04 9.41 0.96
C PRO A 45 -7.07 9.20 -0.15
N ALA A 46 -7.93 10.20 -0.40
CA ALA A 46 -8.91 10.17 -1.48
C ALA A 46 -8.28 10.06 -2.87
N GLN A 47 -7.20 10.81 -3.14
CA GLN A 47 -6.47 10.71 -4.41
C GLN A 47 -5.83 9.33 -4.58
N ILE A 48 -5.24 8.78 -3.51
CA ILE A 48 -4.60 7.46 -3.54
C ILE A 48 -5.63 6.37 -3.87
N VAL A 49 -6.79 6.39 -3.20
CA VAL A 49 -7.87 5.43 -3.46
C VAL A 49 -8.41 5.59 -4.88
N THR A 50 -8.61 6.83 -5.34
CA THR A 50 -9.05 7.09 -6.71
C THR A 50 -8.06 6.53 -7.74
N THR A 51 -6.76 6.74 -7.54
CA THR A 51 -5.72 6.17 -8.40
C THR A 51 -5.72 4.64 -8.35
N ALA A 52 -5.84 4.04 -7.17
CA ALA A 52 -5.86 2.58 -7.05
C ALA A 52 -7.03 1.94 -7.81
N ILE A 53 -8.22 2.55 -7.76
CA ILE A 53 -9.39 2.08 -8.51
C ILE A 53 -9.21 2.31 -10.01
N GLN A 54 -8.74 3.49 -10.42
CA GLN A 54 -8.58 3.82 -11.85
C GLN A 54 -7.53 2.96 -12.55
N GLU A 55 -6.48 2.59 -11.82
CA GLU A 55 -5.40 1.75 -12.33
C GLU A 55 -5.72 0.26 -12.18
N ASP A 56 -6.86 -0.12 -11.60
CA ASP A 56 -7.21 -1.52 -11.31
C ASP A 56 -6.09 -2.20 -10.50
N ALA A 57 -5.74 -1.61 -9.36
CA ALA A 57 -4.62 -2.02 -8.53
C ALA A 57 -5.01 -3.13 -7.56
N ASP A 58 -4.18 -4.18 -7.48
CA ASP A 58 -4.29 -5.25 -6.49
C ASP A 58 -3.98 -4.81 -5.06
N GLY A 59 -3.21 -3.73 -4.91
CA GLY A 59 -2.84 -3.23 -3.60
C GLY A 59 -2.32 -1.81 -3.55
N ILE A 60 -2.37 -1.25 -2.34
CA ILE A 60 -1.86 0.08 -2.00
C ILE A 60 -0.76 -0.09 -0.95
N GLY A 61 0.46 0.29 -1.31
CA GLY A 61 1.61 0.37 -0.40
C GLY A 61 1.79 1.80 0.12
N LEU A 62 1.42 2.06 1.37
CA LEU A 62 1.59 3.37 2.01
C LEU A 62 2.95 3.49 2.70
N SER A 63 3.60 4.64 2.55
CA SER A 63 4.83 4.97 3.31
C SER A 63 4.60 6.20 4.19
N VAL A 64 4.63 6.03 5.52
CA VAL A 64 4.31 7.07 6.49
C VAL A 64 5.38 7.17 7.59
N LEU A 65 6.14 8.25 7.59
CA LEU A 65 7.20 8.56 8.57
C LEU A 65 6.86 9.80 9.42
N SER A 66 5.71 10.43 9.18
CA SER A 66 5.24 11.63 9.87
C SER A 66 4.57 11.39 11.23
N GLY A 67 4.39 10.12 11.64
CA GLY A 67 3.60 9.74 12.83
C GLY A 67 2.08 9.79 12.64
N ALA A 68 1.62 10.12 11.43
CA ALA A 68 0.19 10.16 11.10
C ALA A 68 -0.36 8.81 10.59
N HIS A 69 0.34 7.70 10.85
CA HIS A 69 0.00 6.36 10.31
C HIS A 69 -1.40 5.91 10.73
N MET A 70 -1.79 6.09 11.99
CA MET A 70 -3.13 5.71 12.45
C MET A 70 -4.23 6.39 11.65
N THR A 71 -4.08 7.70 11.40
CA THR A 71 -5.06 8.47 10.62
C THR A 71 -5.03 8.05 9.15
N LEU A 72 -3.85 8.09 8.52
CA LEU A 72 -3.73 7.96 7.07
C LEU A 72 -4.04 6.54 6.56
N PHE A 73 -3.62 5.50 7.29
CA PHE A 73 -3.98 4.13 6.93
C PHE A 73 -5.48 3.87 7.15
N THR A 74 -6.03 4.32 8.28
CA THR A 74 -7.47 4.15 8.57
C THR A 74 -8.32 4.85 7.52
N GLU A 75 -7.96 6.08 7.14
CA GLU A 75 -8.70 6.84 6.14
C GLU A 75 -8.69 6.16 4.77
N VAL A 76 -7.55 5.62 4.32
CA VAL A 76 -7.47 4.85 3.07
C VAL A 76 -8.38 3.62 3.12
N VAL A 77 -8.34 2.84 4.20
CA VAL A 77 -9.18 1.65 4.36
C VAL A 77 -10.67 2.01 4.39
N ASP A 78 -11.05 3.07 5.10
CA ASP A 78 -12.44 3.52 5.18
C ASP A 78 -12.95 4.04 3.83
N LEU A 79 -12.12 4.73 3.07
CA LEU A 79 -12.44 5.19 1.71
C LEU A 79 -12.60 4.03 0.73
N LEU A 80 -11.74 3.01 0.80
CA LEU A 80 -11.92 1.78 0.00
C LEU A 80 -13.23 1.07 0.34
N ARG A 81 -13.58 1.01 1.63
CA ARG A 81 -14.88 0.47 2.07
C ARG A 81 -16.06 1.26 1.50
N GLN A 82 -15.97 2.59 1.50
CA GLN A 82 -17.01 3.46 0.93
C GLN A 82 -17.14 3.32 -0.58
N ALA A 83 -16.04 3.02 -1.27
CA ALA A 83 -15.99 2.79 -2.70
C ALA A 83 -16.29 1.33 -3.09
N GLU A 84 -16.63 0.46 -2.14
CA GLU A 84 -16.88 -0.97 -2.33
C GLU A 84 -15.67 -1.72 -2.98
N ALA A 85 -14.45 -1.22 -2.76
CA ALA A 85 -13.19 -1.71 -3.33
C ALA A 85 -12.29 -2.38 -2.26
N LEU A 86 -12.86 -3.27 -1.45
CA LEU A 86 -12.15 -3.96 -0.36
C LEU A 86 -11.25 -5.12 -0.84
N ASP A 87 -11.36 -5.48 -2.11
CA ASP A 87 -10.47 -6.40 -2.82
C ASP A 87 -9.04 -5.85 -2.97
N ILE A 88 -8.89 -4.51 -2.95
CA ILE A 88 -7.59 -3.83 -2.99
C ILE A 88 -6.89 -3.95 -1.63
N VAL A 89 -5.74 -4.63 -1.60
CA VAL A 89 -4.99 -4.90 -0.37
C VAL A 89 -4.23 -3.67 0.11
N VAL A 90 -4.51 -3.18 1.32
CA VAL A 90 -3.73 -2.09 1.94
C VAL A 90 -2.57 -2.66 2.75
N PHE A 91 -1.35 -2.26 2.45
CA PHE A 91 -0.15 -2.56 3.23
C PHE A 91 0.75 -1.33 3.30
N GLY A 92 1.85 -1.41 4.03
CA GLY A 92 2.78 -0.29 4.02
C GLY A 92 3.86 -0.35 5.07
N GLY A 93 4.45 0.80 5.37
CA GLY A 93 5.52 0.88 6.34
C GLY A 93 5.85 2.29 6.76
N GLY A 94 6.72 2.39 7.75
CA GLY A 94 6.96 3.64 8.44
C GLY A 94 7.56 3.47 9.82
N ILE A 95 7.67 4.58 10.55
CA ILE A 95 8.00 4.55 11.98
C ILE A 95 6.68 4.37 12.74
N ILE A 96 6.34 3.11 13.04
CA ILE A 96 5.05 2.73 13.61
C ILE A 96 5.30 1.94 14.92
N PRO A 97 4.75 2.37 16.07
CA PRO A 97 4.82 1.61 17.31
C PRO A 97 4.07 0.26 17.24
N ASP A 98 4.53 -0.77 17.96
CA ASP A 98 3.92 -2.11 17.94
C ASP A 98 2.42 -2.13 18.31
N VAL A 99 2.01 -1.25 19.24
CA VAL A 99 0.61 -1.11 19.64
C VAL A 99 -0.27 -0.61 18.49
N ASP A 100 0.26 0.29 17.68
CA ASP A 100 -0.42 0.86 16.52
C ASP A 100 -0.42 -0.11 15.35
N ILE A 101 0.64 -0.91 15.18
CA ILE A 101 0.68 -2.01 14.21
C ILE A 101 -0.49 -2.95 14.45
N LYS A 102 -0.67 -3.41 15.70
CA LYS A 102 -1.77 -4.32 16.04
C LYS A 102 -3.13 -3.69 15.72
N ALA A 103 -3.34 -2.43 16.10
CA ALA A 103 -4.58 -1.71 15.84
C ALA A 103 -4.86 -1.53 14.33
N LEU A 104 -3.83 -1.30 13.51
CA LEU A 104 -3.97 -1.16 12.06
C LEU A 104 -4.27 -2.49 11.38
N LEU A 105 -3.65 -3.59 11.83
CA LEU A 105 -3.96 -4.94 11.33
C LEU A 105 -5.43 -5.31 11.61
N GLU A 106 -5.92 -5.03 12.82
CA GLU A 106 -7.33 -5.24 13.19
C GLU A 106 -8.31 -4.39 12.37
N ARG A 107 -7.85 -3.27 11.80
CA ARG A 107 -8.65 -2.38 10.95
C ARG A 107 -8.67 -2.78 9.48
N GLY A 108 -7.88 -3.77 9.06
CA GLY A 108 -7.84 -4.27 7.68
C GLY A 108 -6.56 -3.93 6.90
N VAL A 109 -5.53 -3.39 7.55
CA VAL A 109 -4.19 -3.34 6.93
C VAL A 109 -3.61 -4.74 6.92
N ALA A 110 -3.12 -5.23 5.78
CA ALA A 110 -2.68 -6.60 5.61
C ALA A 110 -1.25 -6.86 6.13
N ALA A 111 -0.36 -5.87 6.02
CA ALA A 111 0.99 -5.93 6.56
C ALA A 111 1.60 -4.55 6.79
N LEU A 112 2.46 -4.46 7.80
CA LEU A 112 3.23 -3.26 8.14
C LEU A 112 4.71 -3.60 8.28
N PHE A 113 5.55 -2.82 7.61
CA PHE A 113 7.00 -2.98 7.57
C PHE A 113 7.69 -1.80 8.26
N THR A 114 8.44 -2.10 9.32
CA THR A 114 9.13 -1.10 10.17
C THR A 114 10.59 -0.92 9.75
N PRO A 115 11.31 0.08 10.28
CA PRO A 115 12.74 0.22 9.98
C PRO A 115 13.50 -1.06 10.29
N GLY A 116 14.34 -1.51 9.36
CA GLY A 116 15.07 -2.77 9.45
C GLY A 116 14.53 -3.88 8.54
N THR A 117 13.27 -3.79 8.10
CA THR A 117 12.73 -4.70 7.08
C THR A 117 13.52 -4.55 5.78
N SER A 118 13.96 -5.68 5.22
CA SER A 118 14.68 -5.70 3.95
C SER A 118 13.72 -5.48 2.78
N THR A 119 14.19 -4.84 1.71
CA THR A 119 13.40 -4.70 0.49
C THR A 119 12.95 -6.05 -0.08
N GLN A 120 13.80 -7.08 0.04
CA GLN A 120 13.49 -8.43 -0.42
C GLN A 120 12.30 -9.04 0.33
N GLU A 121 12.22 -8.81 1.65
CA GLU A 121 11.10 -9.28 2.47
C GLU A 121 9.77 -8.64 2.05
N VAL A 122 9.78 -7.34 1.75
CA VAL A 122 8.59 -6.63 1.23
C VAL A 122 8.17 -7.22 -0.14
N VAL A 123 9.13 -7.39 -1.05
CA VAL A 123 8.88 -7.96 -2.38
C VAL A 123 8.35 -9.39 -2.30
N GLU A 124 8.93 -10.22 -1.45
CA GLU A 124 8.49 -11.60 -1.24
C GLU A 124 7.08 -11.62 -0.67
N TRP A 125 6.77 -10.77 0.32
CA TRP A 125 5.42 -10.66 0.86
C TRP A 125 4.42 -10.26 -0.23
N VAL A 126 4.72 -9.25 -1.05
CA VAL A 126 3.83 -8.81 -2.14
C VAL A 126 3.62 -9.91 -3.17
N THR A 127 4.68 -10.58 -3.62
CA THR A 127 4.58 -11.56 -4.71
C THR A 127 4.03 -12.92 -4.28
N THR A 128 4.06 -13.25 -2.99
CA THR A 128 3.66 -14.59 -2.50
C THR A 128 2.47 -14.60 -1.55
N LYS A 129 2.23 -13.50 -0.81
CA LYS A 129 1.21 -13.44 0.26
C LYS A 129 0.12 -12.40 0.01
N MET A 130 0.35 -11.39 -0.82
CA MET A 130 -0.71 -10.48 -1.24
C MET A 130 -1.67 -11.27 -2.13
N ARG A 131 -2.86 -11.56 -1.60
CA ARG A 131 -3.91 -12.31 -2.30
C ARG A 131 -5.04 -11.34 -2.64
N PRO A 132 -4.95 -10.61 -3.77
CA PRO A 132 -6.07 -9.80 -4.24
C PRO A 132 -7.27 -10.71 -4.52
N GLU A 133 -8.44 -10.30 -4.05
CA GLU A 133 -9.70 -10.99 -4.34
C GLU A 133 -10.21 -10.54 -5.71
N HIS A 134 -9.61 -11.07 -6.78
CA HIS A 134 -10.10 -10.80 -8.14
C HIS A 134 -11.51 -11.36 -8.31
N GLY A 135 -12.52 -10.50 -8.22
CA GLY A 135 -13.89 -10.89 -8.52
C GLY A 135 -14.98 -9.93 -8.08
N ALA A 136 -15.05 -8.72 -8.65
CA ALA A 136 -16.30 -7.94 -8.59
C ALA A 136 -16.47 -6.83 -9.64
N HIS A 137 -15.49 -6.56 -10.52
CA HIS A 137 -15.57 -5.41 -11.42
C HIS A 137 -15.49 -5.85 -12.89
N ALA A 138 -16.59 -6.46 -13.36
CA ALA A 138 -16.88 -6.67 -14.78
C ALA A 138 -18.22 -6.02 -15.13
#